data_AF-A0A7L5E1Y1-F1
#
_entry.id   AF-A0A7L5E1Y1-F1
#
_cell.length_a   1.000
_cell.length_b   1.000
_cell.length_c   1.000
_cell.angle_alpha   90.00
_cell.angle_beta   90.00
_cell.angle_gamma   90.00
#
_symmetry.space_group_name_H-M   'P 1'
#
loop_
_entity.id
_entity.type
_entity.pdbx_description
1 polymer ?
#
loop_
_entity_poly.entity_id
_entity_poly.type
_entity_poly.pdbx_seq_one_letter_code
_entity_poly.pdbx_strand_id
1 'polypeptide(L)'
;METFEIPVGPSQRLLKIEPQATHGTYKIYAADPYQDWVDREQQRSVDLPPDGLLGTITIRSERDFDFDGAGYFMGDELLSIAAQVVRHPSFASQQSE
;
A
#
# COMPACT_ATOMS: atom_id res chain seq x y z
N MET A 1 3.30 10.91 12.58
CA MET A 1 3.87 9.97 11.58
C MET A 1 3.52 10.52 10.21
N GLU A 2 4.47 10.57 9.29
CA GLU A 2 4.27 11.16 7.96
C GLU A 2 3.86 10.10 6.93
N THR A 3 2.84 10.40 6.14
CA THR A 3 2.48 9.66 4.91
C THR A 3 3.56 9.81 3.86
N PHE A 4 3.78 8.75 3.08
CA PHE A 4 4.75 8.74 1.98
C PHE A 4 4.19 7.98 0.79
N GLU A 5 4.83 8.12 -0.38
CA GLU A 5 4.36 7.51 -1.62
C GLU A 5 5.37 6.48 -2.14
N ILE A 6 4.87 5.37 -2.70
CA ILE A 6 5.70 4.33 -3.31
C ILE A 6 5.13 3.92 -4.68
N PRO A 7 5.97 3.71 -5.70
CA PRO A 7 5.54 3.11 -6.96
C PRO A 7 5.39 1.59 -6.83
N VAL A 8 4.38 1.00 -7.49
CA VAL A 8 4.15 -0.46 -7.47
C VAL A 8 3.83 -1.00 -8.86
N GLY A 9 4.43 -2.16 -9.14
CA GLY A 9 4.17 -2.94 -10.35
C GLY A 9 4.77 -2.34 -11.62
N PRO A 10 4.60 -3.02 -12.78
CA PRO A 10 5.12 -2.58 -14.07
C PRO A 10 4.49 -1.28 -14.56
N SER A 11 3.28 -0.97 -14.09
CA SER A 11 2.55 0.26 -14.43
C SER A 11 3.02 1.49 -13.64
N GLN A 12 3.98 1.33 -12.70
CA GLN A 12 4.44 2.38 -11.78
C GLN A 12 3.30 3.12 -11.08
N ARG A 13 2.27 2.36 -10.67
CA ARG A 13 1.13 2.91 -9.95
C ARG A 13 1.61 3.51 -8.64
N LEU A 14 1.31 4.78 -8.41
CA LEU A 14 1.75 5.49 -7.21
C LEU A 14 0.74 5.22 -6.08
N LEU A 15 1.24 4.67 -4.98
CA LEU A 15 0.46 4.37 -3.79
C LEU A 15 0.84 5.33 -2.68
N LYS A 16 -0.14 5.81 -1.94
CA LYS A 16 0.08 6.57 -0.72
C LYS A 16 -0.01 5.63 0.49
N ILE A 17 1.05 5.62 1.30
CA ILE A 17 1.22 4.78 2.47
C ILE A 17 1.09 5.64 3.72
N GLU A 18 0.12 5.31 4.56
CA GLU A 18 -0.16 6.01 5.82
C GLU A 18 0.17 5.11 7.02
N PRO A 19 1.23 5.42 7.78
CA PRO A 19 1.54 4.70 9.01
C PRO A 19 0.41 4.84 10.02
N GLN A 20 0.03 3.73 10.64
CA GLN A 20 -0.96 3.71 11.71
C GLN A 20 -0.28 3.71 13.09
N ALA A 21 -1.07 3.96 14.14
CA ALA A 21 -0.58 3.92 15.52
C ALA A 21 -0.12 2.51 15.94
N THR A 22 -0.66 1.46 15.31
CA THR A 22 -0.20 0.08 15.53
C THR A 22 1.09 -0.15 14.77
N HIS A 23 2.07 -0.72 15.48
CA HIS A 23 3.41 -0.97 14.95
C HIS A 23 3.40 -1.84 13.69
N GLY A 24 4.11 -1.38 12.65
CA GLY A 24 4.23 -2.09 11.38
C GLY A 24 2.94 -2.13 10.55
N THR A 25 1.90 -1.40 10.95
CA THR A 25 0.62 -1.35 10.23
C THR A 25 0.51 -0.08 9.41
N TYR A 26 0.15 -0.23 8.14
CA TYR A 26 0.03 0.86 7.17
C TYR A 26 -1.28 0.74 6.41
N LYS A 27 -1.97 1.87 6.23
CA LYS A 27 -3.07 1.95 5.26
C LYS A 27 -2.50 2.32 3.90
N ILE A 28 -3.02 1.69 2.87
CA ILE A 28 -2.61 1.90 1.48
C ILE A 28 -3.75 2.57 0.74
N TYR A 29 -3.46 3.72 0.14
CA TYR A 29 -4.39 4.50 -0.66
C TYR A 29 -3.89 4.61 -2.10
N ALA A 30 -4.80 4.78 -3.06
CA ALA A 30 -4.42 5.27 -4.38
C ALA A 30 -3.91 6.72 -4.25
N ALA A 31 -2.73 7.02 -4.79
CA ALA A 31 -2.21 8.38 -4.74
C ALA A 31 -2.96 9.32 -5.70
N ASP A 32 -3.36 8.80 -6.86
CA ASP A 32 -4.26 9.49 -7.80
C ASP A 32 -5.51 8.62 -8.05
N PRO A 33 -6.61 8.86 -7.32
CA PRO A 33 -7.82 8.03 -7.44
C PRO A 33 -8.49 8.14 -8.82
N TYR A 34 -8.25 9.22 -9.59
CA TYR A 34 -8.84 9.38 -10.93
C TYR A 34 -8.05 8.57 -11.97
N GLN A 35 -6.72 8.67 -11.96
CA GLN A 35 -5.87 7.91 -12.86
C GLN A 35 -5.95 6.40 -12.58
N ASP A 36 -5.97 6.01 -11.30
CA ASP A 36 -6.13 4.61 -10.91
C ASP A 36 -7.51 4.04 -11.30
N TRP A 37 -8.55 4.87 -11.26
CA TRP A 37 -9.89 4.50 -11.70
C TRP A 37 -9.96 4.32 -13.22
N VAL A 38 -9.34 5.21 -14.01
CA VAL A 38 -9.30 5.11 -15.49
C VAL A 38 -8.52 3.88 -15.96
N ASP A 39 -7.36 3.58 -15.35
CA ASP A 39 -6.61 2.35 -15.65
C ASP A 39 -7.37 1.08 -15.21
N ARG A 40 -8.30 1.18 -14.24
CA ARG A 40 -9.09 0.06 -13.70
C ARG A 40 -10.40 -0.24 -14.39
N GLU A 41 -11.14 0.75 -14.91
CA GLU A 41 -12.36 0.50 -15.67
C GLU A 41 -12.11 -0.47 -16.85
N GLN A 42 -10.88 -0.51 -17.35
CA GLN A 42 -10.48 -1.46 -18.39
C GLN A 42 -10.13 -2.87 -17.90
N GLN A 43 -9.86 -3.10 -16.59
CA GLN A 43 -9.21 -4.33 -16.12
C GLN A 43 -10.00 -5.25 -15.18
N ARG A 44 -10.94 -4.79 -14.34
CA ARG A 44 -11.98 -5.62 -13.63
C ARG A 44 -12.70 -4.83 -12.53
N SER A 45 -14.00 -5.10 -12.38
CA SER A 45 -14.92 -4.54 -11.36
C SER A 45 -14.46 -4.83 -9.92
N VAL A 46 -13.78 -3.88 -9.31
CA VAL A 46 -13.59 -3.83 -7.85
C VAL A 46 -14.07 -2.44 -7.42
N ASP A 47 -15.11 -2.40 -6.58
CA ASP A 47 -15.62 -1.14 -6.00
C ASP A 47 -14.52 -0.49 -5.16
N LEU A 48 -13.92 0.56 -5.71
CA LEU A 48 -12.99 1.42 -4.98
C LEU A 48 -13.78 2.24 -3.97
N PRO A 49 -13.43 2.20 -2.68
CA PRO A 49 -13.99 3.09 -1.69
C PRO A 49 -13.79 4.56 -2.11
N PRO A 50 -14.74 5.47 -1.81
CA PRO A 50 -14.66 6.88 -2.21
C PRO A 50 -13.48 7.63 -1.57
N ASP A 51 -12.92 7.10 -0.49
CA ASP A 51 -11.70 7.57 0.17
C ASP A 51 -10.41 7.03 -0.47
N GLY A 52 -10.51 6.17 -1.48
CA GLY A 52 -9.38 5.60 -2.21
C GLY A 52 -8.58 4.58 -1.41
N LEU A 53 -9.11 4.07 -0.29
CA LEU A 53 -8.46 3.04 0.52
C LEU A 53 -8.46 1.70 -0.21
N LEU A 54 -7.27 1.17 -0.42
CA LEU A 54 -7.04 -0.09 -1.14
C LEU A 54 -6.94 -1.27 -0.18
N GLY A 55 -6.51 -1.00 1.05
CA GLY A 55 -6.40 -1.97 2.13
C GLY A 55 -5.44 -1.53 3.22
N THR A 56 -5.23 -2.42 4.18
CA THR A 56 -4.29 -2.29 5.28
C THR A 56 -3.25 -3.40 5.18
N ILE A 57 -1.97 -3.06 5.30
CA ILE A 57 -0.87 -4.02 5.36
C ILE A 57 -0.22 -3.96 6.74
N THR A 58 -0.02 -5.12 7.36
CA THR A 58 0.76 -5.26 8.59
C THR A 58 2.05 -6.01 8.27
N ILE A 59 3.19 -5.33 8.42
CA ILE A 59 4.51 -5.78 8.00
C ILE A 59 5.34 -6.09 9.24
N ARG A 60 5.73 -7.36 9.39
CA ARG A 60 6.69 -7.83 10.40
C ARG A 60 8.10 -7.89 9.81
N SER A 61 8.20 -8.27 8.54
CA SER A 61 9.42 -8.23 7.72
C SER A 61 9.09 -8.13 6.23
N GLU A 62 10.09 -7.97 5.37
CA GLU A 62 9.91 -7.93 3.90
C GLU A 62 9.10 -9.13 3.37
N ARG A 63 9.24 -10.31 3.99
CA ARG A 63 8.56 -11.56 3.55
C ARG A 63 7.49 -12.06 4.52
N ASP A 64 7.28 -11.35 5.63
CA ASP A 64 6.29 -11.68 6.64
C ASP A 64 5.38 -10.47 6.82
N PHE A 65 4.28 -10.48 6.08
CA PHE A 65 3.27 -9.45 6.10
C PHE A 65 1.89 -10.07 5.94
N ASP A 66 0.89 -9.37 6.47
CA ASP A 66 -0.52 -9.66 6.28
C ASP A 66 -1.17 -8.49 5.55
N PHE A 67 -2.10 -8.77 4.64
CA PHE A 67 -2.81 -7.74 3.88
C PHE A 67 -4.32 -7.98 3.95
N ASP A 68 -5.02 -6.99 4.49
CA ASP A 68 -6.47 -6.92 4.52
C ASP A 68 -6.94 -5.85 3.52
N GLY A 69 -7.44 -6.30 2.37
CA GLY A 69 -7.94 -5.41 1.34
C GLY A 69 -8.73 -6.15 0.25
N ALA A 70 -9.36 -5.39 -0.63
CA ALA A 70 -10.35 -5.89 -1.60
C ALA A 70 -9.75 -6.66 -2.80
N GLY A 71 -8.72 -7.48 -2.60
CA GLY A 71 -8.01 -8.20 -3.67
C GLY A 71 -7.31 -7.26 -4.66
N TYR A 72 -6.98 -6.04 -4.22
CA TYR A 72 -6.42 -4.98 -5.06
C TYR A 72 -5.00 -5.32 -5.56
N PHE A 73 -4.22 -6.03 -4.73
CA PHE A 73 -2.84 -6.42 -4.98
C PHE A 73 -2.70 -7.93 -4.86
N MET A 74 -1.82 -8.54 -5.65
CA MET A 74 -1.51 -9.97 -5.56
C MET A 74 -0.02 -10.23 -5.33
N GLY A 75 0.29 -11.29 -4.56
CA GLY A 75 1.60 -11.94 -4.47
C GLY A 75 2.82 -11.01 -4.55
N ASP A 76 3.39 -10.89 -5.75
CA ASP A 76 4.59 -10.08 -6.04
C ASP A 76 4.39 -8.57 -5.81
N GLU A 77 3.19 -8.03 -6.04
CA GLU A 77 2.90 -6.62 -5.77
C GLU A 77 2.93 -6.35 -4.27
N LEU A 78 2.33 -7.22 -3.45
CA LEU A 78 2.35 -7.12 -2.00
C LEU A 78 3.77 -7.26 -1.45
N LEU A 79 4.55 -8.19 -2.01
CA LEU A 79 5.96 -8.36 -1.65
C LEU A 79 6.77 -7.10 -2.00
N SER A 80 6.55 -6.50 -3.17
CA SER A 80 7.20 -5.26 -3.58
C SER A 80 6.80 -4.06 -2.72
N ILE A 81 5.53 -4.00 -2.29
CA ILE A 81 5.04 -2.99 -1.33
C ILE A 81 5.77 -3.16 0.00
N ALA A 82 5.75 -4.36 0.57
CA ALA A 82 6.37 -4.65 1.86
C ALA A 82 7.87 -4.34 1.84
N ALA A 83 8.58 -4.74 0.79
CA ALA A 83 10.00 -4.44 0.61
C ALA A 83 10.31 -2.94 0.58
N GLN A 84 9.49 -2.16 -0.12
CA GLN A 84 9.68 -0.71 -0.20
C GLN A 84 9.37 -0.01 1.13
N VAL A 85 8.31 -0.43 1.83
CA VAL A 85 7.97 0.12 3.14
C VAL A 85 9.05 -0.18 4.16
N VAL A 86 9.56 -1.41 4.23
CA VAL A 86 10.64 -1.79 5.16
C VAL A 86 11.92 -0.98 4.92
N ARG A 87 12.20 -0.62 3.66
CA ARG A 87 13.36 0.20 3.28
C ARG A 87 13.13 1.70 3.49
N HIS A 88 11.89 2.13 3.75
CA HIS A 88 11.57 3.52 3.97
C HIS A 88 12.00 3.97 5.38
N PRO A 89 12.60 5.16 5.54
CA PRO A 89 13.02 5.66 6.86
C PRO A 89 11.90 5.68 7.91
N SER A 90 10.65 5.93 7.48
CA SER A 90 9.48 5.91 8.36
C SER A 90 9.22 4.56 9.03
N PHE A 91 9.66 3.44 8.45
CA PHE A 91 9.52 2.12 9.06
C PHE A 91 10.49 1.95 10.23
N ALA A 92 11.76 2.32 10.06
CA ALA A 92 12.76 2.29 11.13
C ALA A 92 12.38 3.21 12.31
N SER A 93 11.80 4.38 12.01
CA SER A 93 11.28 5.29 13.03
C SER A 93 10.17 4.67 13.89
N GLN A 94 9.34 3.78 13.33
CA GLN A 94 8.34 3.08 14.12
C GLN A 94 8.91 1.94 14.96
N GLN A 95 10.00 1.28 14.56
CA GLN A 95 10.66 0.22 15.35
C GLN A 95 11.39 0.70 16.61
N SER A 96 11.58 2.00 16.75
CA SER A 96 12.39 2.60 17.80
C SER A 96 11.56 3.18 18.96
N GLU A 97 10.23 3.05 18.93
CA GLU A 97 9.30 3.48 19.98
C GLU A 97 8.89 2.33 20.93
#